data_AF-A0AA43FTC9-F1
#
_entry.id   AF-A0AA43FTC9-F1
#
_cell.length_a   1.000
_cell.length_b   1.000
_cell.length_c   1.000
_cell.angle_alpha   90.00
_cell.angle_beta   90.00
_cell.angle_gamma   90.00
#
_symmetry.space_group_name_H-M   'P 1'
#
loop_
_entity.id
_entity.type
_entity.pdbx_description
1 polymer ?
#
loop_
_entity_poly.entity_id
_entity_poly.type
_entity_poly.pdbx_seq_one_letter_code
_entity_poly.pdbx_strand_id
1 'polypeptide(L)'
;MGLVDEVFGAGIWPLAEEINFRGFAFGQIYTQSGLGFWPAGVFTSVLFGIAHMANAAAAGLDLAGQWANAGIVGSSALGLAWVYHRWDRNLWLVFFLHGLGNLAAAMYMTGEVAAGDSVFTTLLAVTLVVAVCVTLMKDRWSWSARVQGEFQGSPVMAPTDAVRAGTTEEDSGR
;
A
#
# COMPACT_ATOMS: atom_id res chain seq x y z
N MET A 1 16.51 -15.69 -22.06
CA MET A 1 16.01 -14.36 -21.71
C MET A 1 17.22 -13.44 -21.74
N GLY A 2 17.14 -12.30 -22.44
CA GLY A 2 18.29 -11.41 -22.60
C GLY A 2 18.02 -10.05 -21.98
N LEU A 3 19.05 -9.38 -21.44
CA LEU A 3 19.02 -8.16 -20.60
C LEU A 3 17.90 -7.13 -20.88
N VAL A 4 17.52 -6.98 -22.15
CA VAL A 4 16.42 -6.11 -22.57
C VAL A 4 15.08 -6.59 -21.99
N ASP A 5 14.79 -7.88 -22.03
CA ASP A 5 13.56 -8.48 -21.51
C ASP A 5 13.40 -8.21 -20.00
N GLU A 6 14.49 -8.28 -19.23
CA GLU A 6 14.47 -8.01 -17.79
C GLU A 6 14.31 -6.51 -17.48
N VAL A 7 14.98 -5.63 -18.23
CA VAL A 7 14.83 -4.16 -18.05
C VAL A 7 13.39 -3.72 -18.34
N PHE A 8 12.78 -4.27 -19.39
CA PHE A 8 11.38 -3.97 -19.70
C PHE A 8 10.43 -4.63 -18.68
N GLY A 9 10.63 -5.91 -18.36
CA GLY A 9 9.76 -6.69 -17.48
C GLY A 9 9.73 -6.23 -16.01
N ALA A 10 10.88 -5.82 -15.48
CA ALA A 10 11.02 -5.39 -14.08
C ALA A 10 11.13 -3.86 -13.89
N GLY A 11 11.35 -3.11 -14.97
CA GLY A 11 11.51 -1.65 -14.92
C GLY A 11 10.37 -0.91 -15.62
N ILE A 12 10.36 -0.95 -16.95
CA ILE A 12 9.47 -0.09 -17.75
C ILE A 12 8.00 -0.47 -17.59
N TRP A 13 7.66 -1.76 -17.66
CA TRP A 13 6.26 -2.21 -17.55
C TRP A 13 5.66 -1.94 -16.17
N PRO A 14 6.31 -2.33 -15.04
CA PRO A 14 5.81 -2.01 -13.71
C PRO A 14 5.63 -0.50 -13.50
N LEU A 15 6.56 0.32 -13.99
CA LEU A 15 6.44 1.78 -13.86
C LEU A 15 5.20 2.31 -14.59
N ALA A 16 4.99 1.88 -15.84
CA ALA A 16 3.81 2.29 -16.61
C ALA A 16 2.52 1.82 -15.93
N GLU A 17 2.49 0.60 -15.42
CA GLU A 17 1.36 0.05 -14.68
C GLU A 17 1.07 0.83 -13.40
N GLU A 18 2.07 1.14 -12.58
CA GLU A 18 1.87 1.92 -11.36
C GLU A 18 1.40 3.36 -11.64
N ILE A 19 1.96 4.02 -12.66
CA ILE A 19 1.50 5.35 -13.08
C ILE A 19 0.01 5.30 -13.46
N ASN A 20 -0.40 4.33 -14.28
CA ASN A 20 -1.78 4.24 -14.77
C ASN A 20 -2.77 3.82 -13.68
N PHE A 21 -2.44 2.81 -12.87
CA PHE A 21 -3.38 2.24 -11.92
C PHE A 21 -3.37 2.95 -10.56
N ARG A 22 -2.20 3.34 -10.02
CA ARG A 22 -2.09 3.96 -8.68
C ARG A 22 -2.04 5.47 -8.77
N GLY A 23 -1.18 5.98 -9.66
CA GLY A 23 -1.04 7.41 -9.88
C GLY A 23 -2.32 8.03 -10.44
N PHE A 24 -2.79 7.50 -11.57
CA PHE A 24 -3.95 8.01 -12.29
C PHE A 24 -5.26 7.41 -11.79
N ALA A 25 -5.59 6.15 -12.11
CA ALA A 25 -6.93 5.60 -11.88
C ALA A 25 -7.35 5.63 -10.40
N PHE A 26 -6.53 5.07 -9.49
CA PHE A 26 -6.82 5.11 -8.06
C PHE A 26 -6.83 6.56 -7.56
N GLY A 27 -5.86 7.37 -7.96
CA GLY A 27 -5.78 8.78 -7.60
C GLY A 27 -7.07 9.53 -7.94
N GLN A 28 -7.53 9.45 -9.19
CA GLN A 28 -8.74 10.12 -9.66
C GLN A 28 -9.98 9.65 -8.88
N ILE A 29 -10.18 8.33 -8.74
CA ILE A 29 -11.33 7.80 -8.02
C ILE A 29 -11.27 8.23 -6.55
N TYR A 30 -10.14 7.99 -5.88
CA TYR A 30 -10.00 8.28 -4.45
C TYR A 30 -10.18 9.78 -4.12
N THR A 31 -9.58 10.68 -4.92
CA THR A 31 -9.66 12.12 -4.63
C THR A 31 -10.93 12.79 -5.14
N GLN A 32 -11.45 12.39 -6.30
CA GLN A 32 -12.59 13.08 -6.91
C GLN A 32 -13.95 12.52 -6.47
N SER A 33 -14.05 11.21 -6.18
CA SER A 33 -15.34 10.60 -5.85
C SER A 33 -15.70 10.68 -4.37
N GLY A 34 -14.72 10.92 -3.48
CA GLY A 34 -14.90 10.88 -2.04
C GLY A 34 -15.22 9.50 -1.45
N LEU A 35 -15.15 8.43 -2.25
CA LEU A 35 -15.58 7.07 -1.87
C LEU A 35 -14.65 6.36 -0.85
N GLY A 36 -13.53 6.97 -0.48
CA GLY A 36 -12.55 6.37 0.43
C GLY A 36 -11.75 5.22 -0.19
N PHE A 37 -10.94 4.55 0.62
CA PHE A 37 -9.94 3.59 0.12
C PHE A 37 -10.58 2.37 -0.53
N TRP A 38 -11.53 1.72 0.14
CA TRP A 38 -12.02 0.41 -0.29
C TRP A 38 -12.67 0.43 -1.68
N PRO A 39 -13.60 1.35 -2.01
CA PRO A 39 -14.18 1.38 -3.34
C PRO A 39 -13.14 1.69 -4.43
N ALA A 40 -12.25 2.67 -4.18
CA ALA A 40 -11.21 3.05 -5.14
C ALA A 40 -10.18 1.93 -5.36
N GLY A 41 -9.72 1.32 -4.27
CA GLY A 41 -8.73 0.25 -4.25
C GLY A 41 -9.26 -1.02 -4.90
N VAL A 42 -10.45 -1.49 -4.48
CA VAL A 42 -11.04 -2.72 -5.04
C VAL A 42 -11.33 -2.55 -6.52
N PHE A 43 -11.96 -1.43 -6.93
CA PHE A 43 -12.30 -1.21 -8.32
C PHE A 43 -11.06 -1.23 -9.24
N THR A 44 -10.03 -0.47 -8.89
CA THR A 44 -8.80 -0.42 -9.71
C THR A 44 -8.05 -1.74 -9.72
N SER A 45 -8.09 -2.50 -8.63
CA SER A 45 -7.44 -3.81 -8.52
C SER A 45 -8.17 -4.89 -9.32
N VAL A 46 -9.50 -4.86 -9.36
CA VAL A 46 -10.31 -5.75 -10.21
C VAL A 46 -10.01 -5.48 -11.69
N LEU A 47 -9.98 -4.20 -12.10
CA LEU A 47 -9.62 -3.84 -13.47
C LEU A 47 -8.20 -4.29 -13.84
N PHE A 48 -7.25 -4.16 -12.92
CA PHE A 48 -5.88 -4.62 -13.11
C PHE A 48 -5.81 -6.14 -13.34
N GLY A 49 -6.53 -6.92 -12.52
CA GLY A 49 -6.63 -8.38 -12.68
C GLY A 49 -7.25 -8.79 -14.01
N ILE A 50 -8.35 -8.13 -14.42
CA ILE A 50 -9.02 -8.39 -15.71
C ILE A 50 -8.07 -8.10 -16.88
N ALA A 51 -7.33 -6.99 -16.83
CA ALA A 51 -6.36 -6.64 -17.87
C ALA A 51 -5.27 -7.72 -18.07
N HIS A 52 -4.96 -8.47 -17.02
CA HIS A 52 -3.99 -9.56 -17.04
C HIS A 52 -4.55 -10.92 -17.49
N MET A 53 -5.85 -11.04 -17.73
CA MET A 53 -6.42 -12.27 -18.29
C MET A 53 -5.87 -12.59 -19.68
N ALA A 54 -5.56 -11.57 -20.49
CA ALA A 54 -4.95 -11.76 -21.81
C ALA A 54 -3.58 -12.45 -21.72
N ASN A 55 -2.78 -12.13 -20.70
CA ASN A 55 -1.49 -12.77 -20.44
C ASN A 55 -1.69 -14.24 -20.06
N ALA A 56 -2.67 -14.54 -19.21
CA ALA A 56 -3.02 -15.91 -18.84
C ALA A 56 -3.55 -16.72 -20.04
N ALA A 57 -4.35 -16.11 -20.91
CA ALA A 57 -4.82 -16.75 -22.14
C ALA A 57 -3.64 -17.07 -23.08
N ALA A 58 -2.70 -16.13 -23.25
CA ALA A 58 -1.48 -16.33 -24.04
C ALA A 58 -0.57 -17.43 -23.48
N ALA A 59 -0.56 -17.61 -22.15
CA ALA A 59 0.13 -18.71 -21.47
C ALA A 59 -0.61 -20.06 -21.57
N GLY A 60 -1.74 -20.13 -22.27
CA GLY A 60 -2.47 -21.36 -22.53
C GLY A 60 -3.42 -21.80 -21.41
N LEU A 61 -3.72 -20.94 -20.43
CA LEU A 61 -4.68 -21.25 -19.37
C LEU A 61 -6.11 -21.27 -19.95
N ASP A 62 -6.91 -22.22 -19.47
CA ASP A 62 -8.34 -22.26 -19.74
C ASP A 62 -9.08 -21.09 -19.07
N LEU A 63 -10.36 -20.90 -19.37
CA LEU A 63 -11.13 -19.76 -18.86
C LEU A 63 -11.14 -19.73 -17.32
N ALA A 64 -11.23 -20.88 -16.67
CA ALA A 64 -11.19 -20.98 -15.21
C ALA A 64 -9.83 -20.54 -14.65
N GLY A 65 -8.73 -21.01 -15.25
CA GLY A 65 -7.37 -20.60 -14.92
C GLY A 65 -7.11 -19.11 -15.14
N GLN A 66 -7.67 -18.53 -16.20
CA GLN A 66 -7.57 -17.08 -16.47
C GLN A 66 -8.23 -16.25 -15.36
N TRP A 67 -9.43 -16.63 -14.92
CA TRP A 67 -10.12 -15.95 -13.82
C TRP A 67 -9.40 -16.15 -12.47
N ALA A 68 -8.85 -17.34 -12.21
CA ALA A 68 -8.02 -17.58 -11.04
C ALA A 68 -6.77 -16.69 -11.04
N ASN A 69 -6.07 -16.60 -12.17
CA ASN A 69 -4.93 -15.70 -12.34
C ASN A 69 -5.31 -14.24 -12.13
N ALA A 70 -6.42 -13.78 -12.72
CA ALA A 70 -6.93 -12.43 -12.52
C ALA A 70 -7.20 -12.11 -11.05
N GLY A 71 -7.75 -13.07 -10.29
CA GLY A 71 -7.95 -12.95 -8.85
C GLY A 71 -6.66 -12.78 -8.06
N ILE A 72 -5.63 -13.58 -8.37
CA ILE A 72 -4.31 -13.49 -7.72
C ILE A 72 -3.62 -12.16 -8.03
N VAL A 73 -3.56 -11.79 -9.31
CA VAL A 73 -2.93 -10.55 -9.77
C VAL A 73 -3.68 -9.33 -9.24
N GLY A 74 -5.01 -9.34 -9.28
CA GLY A 74 -5.84 -8.28 -8.71
C GLY A 74 -5.70 -8.15 -7.19
N SER A 75 -5.63 -9.26 -6.45
CA SER A 75 -5.40 -9.22 -5.00
C SER A 75 -4.04 -8.62 -4.65
N SER A 76 -3.02 -8.97 -5.44
CA SER A 76 -1.69 -8.38 -5.32
C SER A 76 -1.72 -6.89 -5.60
N ALA A 77 -2.49 -6.49 -6.61
CA ALA A 77 -2.67 -5.10 -6.96
C ALA A 77 -3.36 -4.28 -5.86
N LEU A 78 -4.32 -4.88 -5.14
CA LEU A 78 -4.99 -4.28 -3.99
C LEU A 78 -4.04 -4.06 -2.82
N GLY A 79 -3.15 -5.01 -2.57
CA GLY A 79 -2.10 -4.86 -1.56
C GLY A 79 -1.14 -3.70 -1.88
N LEU A 80 -0.72 -3.57 -3.14
CA LEU A 80 0.06 -2.41 -3.60
C LEU A 80 -0.73 -1.10 -3.49
N ALA A 81 -2.02 -1.08 -3.80
CA ALA A 81 -2.87 0.10 -3.61
C ALA A 81 -2.96 0.50 -2.13
N TRP A 82 -3.02 -0.48 -1.22
CA TRP A 82 -2.96 -0.22 0.23
C TRP A 82 -1.63 0.39 0.65
N VAL A 83 -0.50 -0.20 0.23
CA VAL A 83 0.84 0.35 0.51
C VAL A 83 0.95 1.78 -0.03
N TYR A 84 0.56 2.01 -1.29
CA TYR A 84 0.52 3.35 -1.88
C TYR A 84 -0.29 4.33 -1.02
N HIS A 85 -1.49 3.95 -0.61
CA HIS A 85 -2.35 4.80 0.22
C HIS A 85 -1.74 5.11 1.60
N ARG A 86 -1.14 4.13 2.26
CA ARG A 86 -0.60 4.29 3.63
C ARG A 86 0.78 4.94 3.71
N TRP A 87 1.46 5.01 2.59
CA TRP A 87 2.74 5.69 2.42
C TRP A 87 2.57 7.00 1.64
N ASP A 88 1.53 7.76 1.97
CA ASP A 88 1.27 9.12 1.46
C ASP A 88 1.28 9.23 -0.07
N ARG A 89 0.81 8.18 -0.76
CA ARG A 89 0.80 8.08 -2.23
C ARG A 89 2.20 8.13 -2.84
N ASN A 90 3.17 7.51 -2.18
CA ASN A 90 4.53 7.34 -2.71
C ASN A 90 4.56 6.31 -3.85
N LEU A 91 4.57 6.81 -5.09
CA LEU A 91 4.59 5.98 -6.29
C LEU A 91 5.90 5.19 -6.46
N TRP A 92 7.03 5.76 -6.03
CA TRP A 92 8.34 5.12 -6.15
C TRP A 92 8.40 3.82 -5.35
N LEU A 93 7.86 3.85 -4.12
CA LEU A 93 7.83 2.66 -3.26
C LEU A 93 7.08 1.50 -3.94
N VAL A 94 5.88 1.75 -4.45
CA VAL A 94 5.08 0.69 -5.10
C VAL A 94 5.66 0.25 -6.42
N PHE A 95 6.27 1.17 -7.19
CA PHE A 95 7.02 0.82 -8.39
C PHE A 95 8.15 -0.15 -8.08
N PHE A 96 8.99 0.12 -7.08
CA PHE A 96 10.08 -0.77 -6.73
C PHE A 96 9.59 -2.12 -6.21
N LEU A 97 8.54 -2.13 -5.38
CA LEU A 97 7.95 -3.39 -4.89
C LEU A 97 7.40 -4.24 -6.04
N HIS A 98 6.71 -3.63 -6.99
CA HIS A 98 6.20 -4.31 -8.18
C HIS A 98 7.35 -4.82 -9.06
N GLY A 99 8.30 -3.95 -9.41
CA GLY A 99 9.45 -4.31 -10.23
C GLY A 99 10.29 -5.45 -9.63
N LEU A 100 10.48 -5.46 -8.31
CA LEU A 100 11.14 -6.56 -7.61
C LEU A 100 10.33 -7.87 -7.70
N GLY A 101 9.01 -7.81 -7.63
CA GLY A 101 8.15 -8.98 -7.84
C GLY A 101 8.29 -9.56 -9.25
N ASN A 102 8.29 -8.71 -10.26
CA ASN A 102 8.49 -9.13 -11.66
C ASN A 102 9.90 -9.66 -11.90
N LEU A 103 10.92 -9.02 -11.32
CA LEU A 103 12.29 -9.52 -11.41
C LEU A 103 12.42 -10.90 -10.77
N ALA A 104 11.86 -11.07 -9.57
CA ALA A 104 11.84 -12.37 -8.90
C ALA A 104 11.15 -13.43 -9.77
N ALA A 105 10.06 -13.09 -10.45
CA ALA A 105 9.35 -13.99 -11.38
C ALA A 105 10.20 -14.40 -12.57
N ALA A 106 10.87 -13.43 -13.20
CA ALA A 106 11.77 -13.70 -14.32
C ALA A 106 12.94 -14.61 -13.91
N MET A 107 13.55 -14.37 -12.75
CA MET A 107 14.64 -15.21 -12.23
C MET A 107 14.16 -16.62 -11.87
N TYR A 108 12.91 -16.75 -11.44
CA TYR A 108 12.32 -18.05 -11.13
C TYR A 108 12.02 -18.87 -12.39
N MET A 109 11.39 -18.25 -13.40
CA MET A 109 11.04 -18.91 -14.66
C MET A 109 12.26 -19.32 -15.51
N THR A 110 13.44 -18.77 -15.24
CA THR A 110 14.69 -19.10 -15.95
C THR A 110 15.47 -20.29 -15.36
N GLY A 111 14.98 -20.90 -14.26
CA GLY A 111 15.38 -22.26 -13.86
C GLY A 111 16.66 -22.41 -13.03
N GLU A 112 17.26 -21.33 -12.52
CA GLU A 112 18.43 -21.44 -11.61
C GLU A 112 18.05 -21.60 -10.13
N VAL A 113 16.77 -21.46 -9.77
CA VAL A 113 16.30 -21.62 -8.40
C VAL A 113 15.59 -22.96 -8.27
N ALA A 114 16.20 -23.93 -7.59
CA ALA A 114 15.73 -25.32 -7.40
C ALA A 114 14.42 -25.48 -6.58
N ALA A 115 13.63 -24.42 -6.44
CA ALA A 115 12.40 -24.43 -5.68
C ALA A 115 11.23 -24.68 -6.63
N GLY A 116 10.33 -25.63 -6.35
CA GLY A 116 9.16 -25.91 -7.21
C GLY A 116 8.13 -24.78 -7.25
N ASP A 117 7.20 -24.80 -8.21
CA ASP A 117 6.27 -23.70 -8.59
C ASP A 117 5.53 -23.03 -7.42
N SER A 118 5.35 -23.77 -6.32
CA SER A 118 4.71 -23.29 -5.09
C SER A 118 5.56 -22.31 -4.28
N VAL A 119 6.89 -22.41 -4.31
CA VAL A 119 7.79 -21.59 -3.48
C VAL A 119 7.86 -20.17 -4.00
N PHE A 120 7.87 -19.97 -5.33
CA PHE A 120 7.90 -18.65 -5.93
C PHE A 120 6.63 -17.85 -5.67
N THR A 121 5.48 -18.48 -5.90
CA THR A 121 4.17 -17.91 -5.57
C THR A 121 4.07 -17.59 -4.08
N THR A 122 4.63 -18.44 -3.23
CA THR A 122 4.72 -18.21 -1.77
C THR A 122 5.60 -17.01 -1.44
N LEU A 123 6.75 -16.82 -2.10
CA LEU A 123 7.66 -15.70 -1.83
C LEU A 123 7.07 -14.35 -2.25
N LEU A 124 6.36 -14.28 -3.37
CA LEU A 124 5.63 -13.07 -3.76
C LEU A 124 4.51 -12.75 -2.79
N ALA A 125 3.72 -13.76 -2.40
CA ALA A 125 2.67 -13.61 -1.40
C ALA A 125 3.24 -13.17 -0.04
N VAL A 126 4.36 -13.75 0.39
CA VAL A 126 5.08 -13.38 1.63
C VAL A 126 5.62 -11.96 1.54
N THR A 127 6.17 -11.52 0.41
CA THR A 127 6.67 -10.15 0.24
C THR A 127 5.54 -9.14 0.38
N LEU A 128 4.38 -9.44 -0.22
CA LEU A 128 3.19 -8.60 -0.08
C LEU A 128 2.67 -8.60 1.36
N VAL A 129 2.58 -9.77 1.99
CA VAL A 129 2.16 -9.90 3.39
C VAL A 129 3.11 -9.13 4.31
N VAL A 130 4.42 -9.25 4.12
CA VAL A 130 5.44 -8.51 4.88
C VAL A 130 5.29 -7.00 4.66
N ALA A 131 5.11 -6.54 3.41
CA ALA A 131 4.88 -5.12 3.14
C ALA A 131 3.62 -4.59 3.83
N VAL A 132 2.54 -5.38 3.84
CA VAL A 132 1.31 -5.06 4.58
C VAL A 132 1.56 -5.06 6.09
N CYS A 133 2.23 -6.08 6.64
CA CYS A 133 2.54 -6.19 8.06
C CYS A 133 3.42 -5.03 8.54
N VAL A 134 4.50 -4.70 7.82
CA VAL A 134 5.35 -3.54 8.11
C VAL A 134 4.54 -2.25 8.07
N THR A 135 3.65 -2.11 7.10
CA THR A 135 2.74 -0.95 7.02
C THR A 135 1.86 -0.85 8.26
N LEU A 136 1.24 -1.95 8.70
CA LEU A 136 0.43 -1.97 9.93
C LEU A 136 1.28 -1.70 11.19
N MET A 137 2.52 -2.18 11.24
CA MET A 137 3.44 -1.96 12.36
C MET A 137 3.89 -0.50 12.46
N LYS A 138 4.10 0.20 11.33
CA LYS A 138 4.42 1.64 11.30
C LYS A 138 3.39 2.46 12.07
N ASP A 139 2.11 2.15 11.89
CA ASP A 139 1.04 2.91 12.55
C ASP A 139 0.98 2.60 14.04
N ARG A 140 1.24 1.35 14.43
CA ARG A 140 1.33 0.98 15.85
C ARG A 140 2.51 1.67 16.53
N TRP A 141 3.67 1.71 15.88
CA TRP A 141 4.86 2.38 16.41
C TRP A 141 4.68 3.89 16.53
N SER A 142 4.15 4.54 15.49
CA SER A 142 3.91 5.99 15.49
C SER A 142 2.79 6.42 16.43
N TRP A 143 1.74 5.60 16.60
CA TRP A 143 0.70 5.84 17.60
C TRP A 143 1.27 5.72 19.02
N SER A 144 2.05 4.67 19.32
CA SER A 144 2.70 4.51 20.63
C SER A 144 3.66 5.67 20.95
N ALA A 145 4.45 6.13 19.98
CA ALA A 145 5.35 7.27 20.15
C ALA A 145 4.61 8.59 20.40
N ARG A 146 3.47 8.83 19.72
CA ARG A 146 2.63 10.02 19.95
C ARG A 146 1.98 10.02 21.33
N VAL A 147 1.40 8.89 21.74
CA VAL A 147 0.78 8.75 23.08
C VAL A 147 1.82 8.97 24.18
N GLN A 148 3.03 8.43 24.03
CA GLN A 148 4.11 8.65 24.99
C GLN A 148 4.60 10.11 25.01
N GLY A 149 4.68 10.77 23.85
CA GLY A 149 5.03 12.18 23.75
C GLY A 149 3.98 13.14 24.34
N GLU A 150 2.69 12.86 24.15
CA GLU A 150 1.58 13.67 24.72
C GLU A 150 1.47 13.50 26.25
N PHE A 151 1.70 12.30 26.77
CA PHE A 151 1.72 12.05 28.22
C PHE A 151 2.90 12.72 28.93
N GLN A 152 4.03 12.89 28.24
CA GLN A 152 5.24 13.48 28.82
C GLN A 152 5.30 15.02 28.66
N GLY A 153 4.37 15.61 27.90
CA GLY A 153 4.30 17.05 27.61
C GLY A 153 3.18 17.84 28.30
N SER A 154 2.28 17.19 29.05
CA SER A 154 1.19 17.90 29.74
C SER A 154 1.55 18.14 31.21
N PRO A 155 1.84 19.40 31.64
CA PRO A 155 1.88 19.69 33.06
C PRO A 155 0.45 19.52 33.57
N VAL A 156 0.23 18.53 34.43
CA VAL A 156 -1.00 18.42 35.20
C VAL A 156 -1.08 19.70 36.04
N MET A 157 -1.88 20.67 35.59
CA MET A 157 -2.23 21.84 36.39
C MET A 157 -2.88 21.31 37.67
N ALA A 158 -2.14 21.40 38.77
CA ALA A 158 -2.65 21.04 40.08
C ALA A 158 -3.87 21.92 40.38
N PRO A 159 -5.02 21.33 40.75
CA PRO A 159 -6.23 22.10 41.02
C PRO A 159 -6.16 22.77 42.39
N THR A 160 -5.37 23.83 42.54
CA THR A 160 -5.44 24.69 43.75
C THR A 160 -5.37 26.20 43.50
N ASP A 161 -4.99 26.70 42.32
CA ASP A 161 -4.68 28.14 42.19
C ASP A 161 -5.82 28.99 41.60
N ALA A 162 -6.90 28.36 41.10
CA ALA A 162 -8.00 29.07 40.44
C ALA A 162 -9.01 29.75 41.39
N VAL A 163 -8.94 29.51 42.71
CA VAL A 163 -9.95 30.00 43.66
C VAL A 163 -9.57 31.34 44.31
N ARG A 164 -8.33 31.82 44.16
CA ARG A 164 -7.84 32.98 44.93
C ARG A 164 -7.88 34.35 44.21
N ALA A 165 -8.35 34.41 42.97
CA ALA A 165 -8.29 35.62 42.15
C ALA A 165 -9.63 36.35 41.92
N GLY A 166 -10.70 35.98 42.64
CA GLY A 166 -12.07 36.40 42.31
C GLY A 166 -12.82 37.24 43.34
N THR A 167 -12.18 37.75 44.40
CA THR A 167 -12.88 38.52 45.43
C THR A 167 -12.01 39.64 46.02
N THR A 168 -11.90 40.77 45.34
CA THR A 168 -11.83 42.10 45.98
C THR A 168 -12.02 43.18 44.91
N GLU A 169 -12.74 44.25 45.30
CA GLU A 169 -12.96 45.52 44.58
C GLU A 169 -14.27 45.63 43.79
N GLU A 170 -15.35 45.58 44.56
CA GLU A 170 -16.49 46.47 44.41
C GLU A 170 -16.26 47.69 45.34
N ASP A 171 -16.63 48.90 44.87
CA ASP A 171 -17.02 50.09 45.65
C ASP A 171 -15.95 51.14 46.09
N SER A 172 -15.73 52.15 45.23
CA SER A 172 -15.84 53.60 45.54
C SER A 172 -15.50 54.37 44.24
N GLY A 173 -16.25 55.31 43.69
CA GLY A 173 -17.10 56.32 44.29
C GLY A 173 -16.51 57.70 43.95
N ARG A 174 -16.72 58.20 42.71
CA ARG A 174 -16.83 59.61 42.25
C ARG A 174 -16.44 59.78 40.78
#